data_AF-A0A1V4ZZC5-F1
#
_entry.id   AF-A0A1V4ZZC5-F1
#
_cell.length_a   1.000
_cell.length_b   1.000
_cell.length_c   1.000
_cell.angle_alpha   90.00
_cell.angle_beta   90.00
_cell.angle_gamma   90.00
#
_symmetry.space_group_name_H-M   'P 1'
#
loop_
_entity.id
_entity.type
_entity.pdbx_description
1 polymer ?
#
loop_
_entity_poly.entity_id
_entity_poly.type
_entity_poly.pdbx_seq_one_letter_code
_entity_poly.pdbx_strand_id
1 'polypeptide(L)'
;MTFALVTCSGISNTGKLTTQAALTLLQRKPGQYVWMHARQSAATLETEVMDADRVIVLDGCSDCCANKKLAASGIEPHCHIIATGLGIKKNGMADSSTTRSRQWSVRS
;
A
#
# COMPACT_ATOMS: atom_id res chain seq x y z
N MET A 1 -16.90 -6.24 6.68
CA MET A 1 -15.56 -6.59 6.19
C MET A 1 -15.01 -5.47 5.35
N THR A 2 -14.50 -4.46 6.05
CA THR A 2 -13.74 -3.31 5.56
C THR A 2 -12.25 -3.54 5.78
N PHE A 3 -11.43 -3.03 4.86
CA PHE A 3 -9.98 -3.16 4.92
C PHE A 3 -9.34 -1.78 4.93
N ALA A 4 -8.56 -1.46 5.96
CA ALA A 4 -7.67 -0.31 5.96
C ALA A 4 -6.43 -0.63 5.14
N LEU A 5 -6.21 0.11 4.07
CA LEU A 5 -5.07 -0.04 3.17
C LEU A 5 -4.11 1.14 3.40
N VAL A 6 -2.95 0.87 3.97
CA VAL A 6 -1.95 1.91 4.26
C VAL A 6 -0.79 1.79 3.29
N THR A 7 -0.61 2.79 2.43
CA THR A 7 0.53 2.84 1.50
C THR A 7 1.65 3.73 2.02
N CYS A 8 2.86 3.55 1.48
CA CYS A 8 3.96 4.47 1.77
C CYS A 8 3.62 5.91 1.30
N SER A 9 4.51 6.87 1.57
CA SER A 9 4.30 8.30 1.30
C SER A 9 3.98 8.68 -0.16
N GLY A 10 4.11 7.75 -1.13
CA GLY A 10 3.75 7.98 -2.53
C GLY A 10 4.77 8.82 -3.32
N ILE A 11 5.87 9.25 -2.69
CA ILE A 11 6.84 10.19 -3.27
C ILE A 11 7.77 9.49 -4.28
N SER A 12 8.15 8.24 -4.01
CA SER A 12 9.01 7.46 -4.90
C SER A 12 8.21 6.79 -6.01
N ASN A 13 8.89 6.35 -7.07
CA ASN A 13 8.25 5.58 -8.15
C ASN A 13 7.51 4.34 -7.65
N THR A 14 8.12 3.61 -6.72
CA THR A 14 7.46 2.46 -6.09
C THR A 14 6.27 2.89 -5.22
N GLY A 15 6.37 4.06 -4.57
CA GLY A 15 5.27 4.67 -3.83
C GLY A 15 4.08 5.04 -4.72
N LYS A 16 4.32 5.71 -5.85
CA LYS A 16 3.29 6.00 -6.86
C LYS A 16 2.60 4.72 -7.34
N LEU A 17 3.39 3.65 -7.57
CA LEU A 17 2.88 2.36 -8.01
C LEU A 17 1.99 1.69 -6.94
N THR A 18 2.40 1.72 -5.67
CA THR A 18 1.56 1.24 -4.56
C THR A 18 0.29 2.06 -4.38
N THR A 19 0.34 3.38 -4.61
CA THR A 19 -0.84 4.24 -4.63
C THR A 19 -1.78 3.88 -5.78
N GLN A 20 -1.27 3.64 -6.98
CA GLN A 20 -2.10 3.21 -8.11
C GLN A 20 -2.76 1.86 -7.85
N ALA A 21 -2.05 0.93 -7.21
CA ALA A 21 -2.62 -0.35 -6.78
C ALA A 21 -3.78 -0.15 -5.77
N ALA A 22 -3.59 0.73 -4.79
CA ALA A 22 -4.62 1.10 -3.81
C ALA A 22 -5.88 1.69 -4.48
N LEU A 23 -5.69 2.66 -5.38
CA LEU A 23 -6.78 3.29 -6.13
C LEU A 23 -7.53 2.28 -7.01
N THR A 24 -6.80 1.35 -7.64
CA THR A 24 -7.41 0.28 -8.44
C THR A 24 -8.28 -0.63 -7.57
N LEU A 25 -7.86 -0.94 -6.34
CA LEU A 25 -8.66 -1.75 -5.41
C LEU A 25 -9.93 -1.02 -4.97
N LEU A 26 -9.82 0.26 -4.64
CA LEU A 26 -10.96 1.13 -4.30
C LEU A 26 -11.99 1.17 -5.44
N GLN A 27 -11.53 1.31 -6.69
CA GLN A 27 -12.41 1.35 -7.86
C GLN A 27 -13.08 0.00 -8.14
N ARG A 28 -12.35 -1.11 -7.99
CA ARG A 28 -12.89 -2.46 -8.27
C ARG A 28 -13.85 -2.94 -7.18
N LYS A 29 -13.67 -2.47 -5.94
CA LYS A 29 -14.47 -2.89 -4.79
C LYS A 29 -14.82 -1.67 -3.91
N PRO A 30 -15.72 -0.79 -4.39
CA PRO A 30 -16.13 0.39 -3.64
C PRO A 30 -16.74 0.00 -2.29
N GLY A 31 -16.40 0.74 -1.23
CA GLY A 31 -16.88 0.50 0.13
C GLY A 31 -16.22 -0.66 0.88
N GLN A 32 -15.37 -1.47 0.22
CA GLN A 32 -14.62 -2.54 0.89
C GLN A 32 -13.26 -2.10 1.42
N TYR A 33 -12.66 -1.05 0.82
CA TYR A 33 -11.35 -0.55 1.21
C TYR A 33 -11.44 0.91 1.63
N VAL A 34 -10.70 1.26 2.68
CA VAL A 34 -10.38 2.65 3.06
C VAL A 34 -8.89 2.81 2.86
N TRP A 35 -8.47 3.81 2.10
CA TRP A 35 -7.07 4.00 1.74
C TRP A 35 -6.47 5.22 2.43
N MET A 36 -5.26 5.02 2.94
CA MET A 36 -4.49 6.04 3.64
C MET A 36 -3.02 6.04 3.23
N HIS A 37 -2.41 7.21 3.36
CA HIS A 37 -0.98 7.39 3.18
C HIS A 37 -0.27 7.47 4.52
N ALA A 38 0.91 6.83 4.62
CA ALA A 38 1.79 6.95 5.79
C ALA A 38 2.26 8.39 6.10
N ARG A 39 1.96 9.37 5.23
CA ARG A 39 2.20 10.80 5.49
C ARG A 39 1.17 11.43 6.44
N GLN A 40 -0.04 10.89 6.52
CA GLN A 40 -1.09 11.36 7.43
C GLN A 40 -0.64 11.23 8.89
N SER A 41 -1.21 12.00 9.82
CA SER A 41 -0.82 11.92 11.24
C SER A 41 -1.06 10.50 11.79
N ALA A 42 -0.29 10.11 12.82
CA ALA A 42 -0.47 8.82 13.48
C ALA A 42 -1.91 8.66 14.02
N ALA A 43 -2.45 9.72 14.65
CA ALA A 43 -3.82 9.73 15.15
C ALA A 43 -4.87 9.44 14.06
N THR A 44 -4.75 10.04 12.87
CA THR A 44 -5.67 9.75 11.76
C THR A 44 -5.54 8.32 11.27
N LEU A 45 -4.32 7.80 11.16
CA LEU A 45 -4.08 6.41 10.78
C LEU A 45 -4.67 5.44 11.80
N GLU A 46 -4.51 5.72 13.09
CA GLU A 46 -5.02 4.90 14.18
C GLU A 46 -6.55 4.82 14.15
N THR A 47 -7.24 5.95 14.07
CA THR A 47 -8.71 6.00 14.03
C THR A 47 -9.29 5.15 12.90
N GLU A 48 -8.81 5.38 11.67
CA GLU A 48 -9.31 4.68 10.49
C GLU A 48 -8.90 3.19 10.45
N VAL A 49 -7.74 2.85 11.04
CA VAL A 49 -7.34 1.45 11.22
C VAL A 49 -8.23 0.74 12.23
N MET A 50 -8.56 1.39 13.35
CA MET A 50 -9.42 0.81 14.38
C MET A 50 -10.85 0.60 13.89
N ASP A 51 -11.33 1.43 12.97
CA ASP A 51 -12.66 1.30 12.36
C ASP A 51 -12.71 0.21 11.25
N ALA A 52 -11.56 -0.30 10.81
CA ALA A 52 -11.49 -1.33 9.80
C ALA A 52 -11.39 -2.75 10.39
N ASP A 53 -12.07 -3.72 9.76
CA ASP A 53 -12.01 -5.12 10.20
C ASP A 53 -10.60 -5.73 10.03
N ARG A 54 -9.83 -5.26 9.04
CA ARG A 54 -8.47 -5.74 8.74
C ARG A 54 -7.57 -4.63 8.23
N VAL A 55 -6.27 -4.77 8.51
CA VAL A 55 -5.24 -3.80 8.14
C VAL A 55 -4.25 -4.42 7.15
N ILE A 56 -4.06 -3.77 6.01
CA ILE A 56 -3.13 -4.18 4.96
C ILE A 56 -2.15 -3.04 4.70
N VAL A 57 -0.87 -3.35 4.74
CA VAL A 57 0.21 -2.40 4.47
C VAL A 57 0.86 -2.70 3.12
N LEU A 58 0.99 -1.67 2.30
CA LEU A 58 1.64 -1.70 0.99
C LEU A 58 2.83 -0.74 0.99
N ASP A 59 4.01 -1.28 1.22
CA ASP A 59 5.26 -0.53 1.18
C ASP A 59 5.92 -0.61 -0.19
N GLY A 60 6.35 0.55 -0.70
CA GLY A 60 7.03 0.64 -1.98
C GLY A 60 8.47 0.10 -1.95
N CYS A 61 9.11 0.04 -0.79
CA CYS A 61 10.49 -0.42 -0.65
C CYS A 61 10.73 -1.02 0.75
N SER A 62 11.90 -1.64 0.93
CA SER A 62 12.35 -2.23 2.20
C SER A 62 12.55 -1.24 3.35
N ASP A 63 12.41 0.07 3.08
CA ASP A 63 12.41 1.09 4.13
C ASP A 63 11.18 0.96 5.05
N CYS A 64 10.12 0.29 4.57
CA CYS A 64 8.93 -0.08 5.33
C CYS A 64 8.30 1.09 6.10
N CYS A 65 8.20 2.25 5.45
CA CYS A 65 7.78 3.49 6.09
C CYS A 65 6.36 3.41 6.67
N ALA A 66 5.44 2.74 5.96
CA ALA A 66 4.08 2.57 6.44
C ALA A 66 4.04 1.60 7.63
N ASN A 67 4.71 0.46 7.51
CA ASN A 67 4.76 -0.52 8.60
C ASN A 67 5.40 0.04 9.88
N LYS A 68 6.53 0.75 9.75
CA LYS A 68 7.21 1.40 10.89
C LYS A 68 6.30 2.38 11.62
N LYS A 69 5.44 3.09 10.88
CA LYS A 69 4.52 4.05 11.47
C LYS A 69 3.41 3.38 12.26
N LEU A 70 2.84 2.30 11.73
CA LEU A 70 1.83 1.51 12.45
C LEU A 70 2.43 0.80 13.66
N ALA A 71 3.64 0.25 13.53
CA ALA A 71 4.36 -0.37 14.63
C ALA A 71 4.66 0.63 15.77
N ALA A 72 4.97 1.89 15.45
CA ALA A 72 5.15 2.94 16.46
C ALA A 72 3.86 3.25 17.23
N SER A 73 2.70 3.02 16.61
CA SER A 73 1.37 3.12 17.24
C SER A 73 0.91 1.81 17.89
N GLY A 74 1.76 0.77 17.94
CA GLY A 74 1.41 -0.54 18.50
C GLY A 74 0.44 -1.37 17.66
N ILE A 75 0.26 -1.02 16.38
CA ILE A 75 -0.64 -1.71 15.45
C ILE A 75 0.18 -2.68 14.59
N GLU A 76 -0.17 -3.96 14.66
CA GLU A 76 0.35 -4.96 13.72
C GLU A 76 -0.58 -5.13 12.50
N PRO A 77 -0.06 -5.02 11.28
CA PRO A 77 -0.86 -5.25 10.09
C PRO A 77 -1.15 -6.72 9.88
N HIS A 78 -2.35 -7.03 9.40
CA HIS A 78 -2.75 -8.40 9.07
C HIS A 78 -2.05 -8.93 7.81
N CYS A 79 -1.65 -8.02 6.92
CA CYS A 79 -0.90 -8.34 5.72
C CYS A 79 0.09 -7.20 5.43
N HIS A 80 1.35 -7.54 5.19
CA HIS A 80 2.38 -6.59 4.79
C HIS A 80 2.98 -7.01 3.46
N ILE A 81 2.83 -6.15 2.45
CA ILE A 81 3.32 -6.37 1.09
C ILE A 81 4.36 -5.32 0.77
N ILE A 82 5.53 -5.77 0.32
CA ILE A 82 6.61 -4.90 -0.14
C ILE A 82 6.73 -5.01 -1.67
N ALA A 83 6.40 -3.95 -2.39
CA ALA A 83 6.40 -3.91 -3.86
C ALA A 83 7.74 -4.37 -4.45
N THR A 84 8.87 -3.91 -3.90
CA THR A 84 10.21 -4.35 -4.34
C THR A 84 10.49 -5.82 -4.06
N GLY A 85 9.90 -6.39 -3.01
CA GLY A 85 9.99 -7.81 -2.70
C GLY A 85 9.28 -8.70 -3.72
N LEU A 86 8.32 -8.14 -4.46
CA LEU A 86 7.60 -8.81 -5.55
C LEU A 86 8.28 -8.65 -6.93
N GLY A 87 9.51 -8.13 -6.97
CA GLY A 87 10.27 -7.93 -8.21
C GLY A 87 10.05 -6.57 -8.90
N ILE A 88 9.29 -5.65 -8.28
CA ILE A 88 9.14 -4.27 -8.78
C ILE A 88 10.43 -3.51 -8.48
N LYS A 89 11.33 -3.41 -9.47
CA LYS A 89 12.59 -2.67 -9.31
C LYS A 89 12.34 -1.17 -9.11
N LYS A 90 13.06 -0.58 -8.16
CA LYS A 90 13.10 0.86 -7.92
C LYS A 90 13.86 1.54 -9.07
N ASN A 91 13.17 1.91 -10.14
CA ASN A 91 13.76 2.64 -11.26
C ASN A 91 13.91 4.13 -10.92
N GLY A 92 14.84 4.52 -10.04
CA GLY A 92 15.23 5.93 -9.81
C GLY A 92 14.06 6.93 -9.67
N MET A 93 14.25 8.17 -10.12
CA MET A 93 13.19 9.20 -10.31
C MET A 93 12.63 9.21 -11.74
N ALA A 94 12.86 8.16 -12.53
CA ALA A 94 12.38 8.10 -13.91
C ALA A 94 10.94 7.58 -13.91
N ASP A 95 9.97 8.42 -14.34
CA ASP A 95 8.58 8.00 -14.49
C ASP A 95 8.50 6.65 -15.20
N SER A 96 7.74 5.71 -14.61
CA SER A 96 7.50 4.41 -15.21
C SER A 96 6.57 4.57 -16.40
N SER A 97 7.11 4.99 -17.55
CA SER A 97 6.49 4.74 -18.83
C SER A 97 6.39 3.23 -19.00
N THR A 98 5.15 2.78 -19.01
CA THR A 98 4.66 1.43 -19.28
C THR A 98 5.54 0.66 -20.25
N THR A 99 6.29 -0.34 -19.77
CA THR A 99 6.69 -1.45 -20.64
C THR A 99 5.76 -2.62 -20.37
N ARG A 100 4.85 -2.79 -21.33
CA ARG A 100 3.84 -3.86 -21.43
C ARG A 100 4.45 -5.25 -21.27
N SER A 101 3.55 -6.16 -20.89
CA SER A 101 3.58 -7.62 -21.08
C SER A 101 4.32 -8.44 -20.02
N ARG A 102 3.54 -9.06 -19.12
CA ARG A 102 3.36 -10.52 -19.11
C ARG A 102 2.15 -10.88 -18.23
N GLN A 103 1.40 -11.86 -18.71
CA GLN A 103 0.12 -12.33 -18.21
C GLN A 103 0.16 -12.65 -16.71
N TRP A 104 -0.74 -12.04 -15.95
CA TRP A 104 -1.16 -12.56 -14.67
C TRP A 104 -2.19 -13.67 -14.92
N SER A 105 -1.71 -14.90 -15.03
CA SER A 105 -2.56 -16.09 -14.93
C SER A 105 -2.68 -16.46 -13.45
N VAL A 106 -3.74 -16.02 -12.79
CA VAL A 106 -4.17 -16.58 -11.50
C VAL A 106 -4.73 -17.97 -11.80
N ARG A 107 -3.95 -19.02 -11.53
CA ARG A 107 -4.50 -20.39 -11.51
C ARG A 107 -5.14 -20.60 -10.14
N SER A 108 -6.43 -20.92 -10.20
CA SER A 108 -7.29 -21.41 -9.12
C SER A 108 -6.82 -22.75 -8.57
#